data_AF-E9J6B8-F1
#
_entry.id   AF-E9J6B8-F1
#
_cell.length_a   1.000
_cell.length_b   1.000
_cell.length_c   1.000
_cell.angle_alpha   90.00
_cell.angle_beta   90.00
_cell.angle_gamma   90.00
#
_symmetry.space_group_name_H-M   'P 1'
#
loop_
_entity.id
_entity.type
_entity.pdbx_description
1 polymer ?
#
loop_
_entity_poly.entity_id
_entity_poly.type
_entity_poly.pdbx_seq_one_letter_code
_entity_poly.pdbx_strand_id
1 'polypeptide(L)'
;LIDESPVTILHKFAKLFEPVILNARIGKFKTRPTRTEIAEGLVLHVKVIDDLMPAINRMRSKAEQLKTTLQPLAAVIGLTPQNITASYVAIDDILYKLDSPLRAVDVCFKCIHALHAQYPVQSKCPWLVLQQIIYDIYT
;
A
#
# COMPACT_ATOMS: atom_id res chain seq x y z
N LEU A 1 -12.77 -18.86 17.86
CA LEU A 1 -12.59 -17.55 17.20
C LEU A 1 -11.90 -17.81 15.88
N ILE A 2 -12.51 -17.50 14.74
CA ILE A 2 -11.80 -17.60 13.46
C ILE A 2 -10.76 -16.49 13.48
N ASP A 3 -9.50 -16.86 13.64
CA ASP A 3 -8.39 -15.91 13.68
C ASP A 3 -8.24 -15.33 12.27
N GLU A 4 -8.79 -14.14 12.04
CA GLU A 4 -8.73 -13.51 10.72
C GLU A 4 -7.28 -13.14 10.40
N SER A 5 -6.80 -13.54 9.22
CA SER A 5 -5.43 -13.25 8.82
C SER A 5 -5.13 -11.74 8.87
N PRO A 6 -3.91 -11.31 9.29
CA PRO A 6 -3.56 -9.90 9.35
C PRO A 6 -3.77 -9.16 8.02
N VAL A 7 -3.52 -9.82 6.89
CA VAL A 7 -3.75 -9.24 5.56
C VAL A 7 -5.23 -9.00 5.28
N THR A 8 -6.11 -9.89 5.74
CA THR A 8 -7.56 -9.69 5.62
C THR A 8 -8.00 -8.49 6.46
N ILE A 9 -7.48 -8.37 7.68
CA ILE A 9 -7.78 -7.23 8.56
C ILE A 9 -7.31 -5.92 7.93
N LEU A 10 -6.08 -5.88 7.40
CA LEU A 10 -5.52 -4.70 6.71
C LEU A 10 -6.35 -4.31 5.48
N HIS A 11 -6.74 -5.29 4.66
CA HIS A 11 -7.61 -5.04 3.51
C HIS A 11 -8.99 -4.52 3.93
N LYS A 12 -9.60 -5.09 4.97
CA LYS A 12 -10.89 -4.61 5.50
C LYS A 12 -10.76 -3.19 6.03
N PHE A 13 -9.73 -2.92 6.83
CA PHE A 13 -9.41 -1.60 7.36
C PHE A 13 -9.27 -0.55 6.25
N ALA A 14 -8.45 -0.80 5.24
CA ALA A 14 -8.29 0.11 4.12
C ALA A 14 -9.60 0.35 3.34
N LYS A 15 -10.46 -0.66 3.25
CA LYS A 15 -11.77 -0.56 2.60
C LYS A 15 -12.83 0.19 3.41
N LEU A 16 -12.57 0.55 4.67
CA LEU A 16 -13.46 1.41 5.45
C LEU A 16 -13.48 2.85 4.90
N PHE A 17 -12.40 3.26 4.24
CA PHE A 17 -12.24 4.62 3.74
C PHE A 17 -12.91 4.79 2.38
N GLU A 18 -13.57 5.94 2.20
CA GLU A 18 -14.15 6.29 0.92
C GLU A 18 -13.07 6.71 -0.09
N PRO A 19 -13.23 6.33 -1.37
CA PRO A 19 -12.28 6.78 -2.37
C PRO A 19 -12.32 8.28 -2.60
N VAL A 20 -11.15 8.91 -2.42
CA VAL A 20 -10.93 10.34 -2.65
C VAL A 20 -10.81 10.60 -4.16
N ILE A 21 -11.52 11.59 -4.67
CA ILE A 21 -11.42 11.97 -6.09
C ILE A 21 -10.01 12.54 -6.36
N LEU A 22 -9.27 11.89 -7.26
CA LEU A 22 -7.94 12.33 -7.67
C LEU A 22 -8.04 13.16 -8.96
N ASN A 23 -7.41 14.34 -8.96
CA ASN A 23 -7.33 15.18 -10.16
C ASN A 23 -6.07 14.80 -10.95
N ALA A 24 -6.21 14.04 -12.05
CA ALA A 24 -5.10 13.83 -12.97
C ALA A 24 -4.93 15.07 -13.86
N ARG A 25 -3.69 15.57 -14.00
CA ARG A 25 -3.42 16.77 -14.82
C ARG A 25 -3.23 16.47 -16.30
N ILE A 26 -2.95 15.22 -16.68
CA ILE A 26 -2.85 14.82 -18.08
C ILE A 26 -4.28 14.53 -18.57
N GLY A 27 -4.90 15.55 -19.17
CA GLY A 27 -6.18 15.44 -19.87
C GLY A 27 -7.43 15.38 -18.99
N LYS A 28 -7.68 16.38 -18.13
CA LYS A 28 -8.99 16.62 -17.45
C LYS A 28 -9.71 15.41 -16.82
N PHE A 29 -9.05 14.27 -16.59
CA PHE A 29 -9.70 13.06 -16.10
C PHE A 29 -9.64 13.05 -14.57
N LYS A 30 -10.80 13.12 -13.93
CA LYS A 30 -10.94 12.86 -12.50
C LYS A 30 -11.01 11.36 -12.32
N THR A 31 -9.98 10.77 -11.72
CA THR A 31 -9.98 9.33 -11.45
C THR A 31 -10.34 9.12 -10.00
N ARG A 32 -11.45 8.41 -9.76
CA ARG A 32 -11.82 7.95 -8.43
C ARG A 32 -11.19 6.56 -8.22
N PRO A 33 -10.30 6.38 -7.24
CA PRO A 33 -9.72 5.08 -6.99
C PRO A 33 -10.80 4.10 -6.55
N THR A 34 -10.59 2.81 -6.78
CA THR A 34 -11.49 1.78 -6.23
C THR A 34 -11.10 1.47 -4.79
N ARG A 35 -12.02 0.89 -4.00
CA ARG A 35 -11.68 0.41 -2.65
C ARG A 35 -10.55 -0.62 -2.65
N THR A 36 -10.41 -1.38 -3.74
CA THR A 36 -9.28 -2.30 -3.93
C THR A 36 -7.98 -1.54 -4.10
N GLU A 37 -7.96 -0.46 -4.88
CA GLU A 37 -6.75 0.37 -5.06
C GLU A 37 -6.33 1.09 -3.78
N ILE A 38 -7.28 1.48 -2.92
CA ILE A 38 -6.97 2.01 -1.58
C ILE A 38 -6.28 0.91 -0.75
N ALA A 39 -6.82 -0.31 -0.78
CA ALA A 39 -6.24 -1.45 -0.05
C ALA A 39 -4.85 -1.82 -0.56
N GLU A 40 -4.65 -1.89 -1.89
CA GLU A 40 -3.34 -2.14 -2.51
C GLU A 40 -2.33 -1.04 -2.17
N GLY A 41 -2.77 0.21 -2.02
CA GLY A 41 -1.92 1.31 -1.58
C GLY A 41 -1.51 1.26 -0.11
N LEU A 42 -2.13 0.41 0.71
CA LEU A 42 -1.72 0.15 2.09
C LEU A 42 -0.85 -1.12 2.15
N VAL A 43 -1.33 -2.21 1.54
CA VAL A 43 -0.61 -3.47 1.39
C VAL A 43 -0.98 -4.12 0.06
N LEU A 44 -0.01 -4.23 -0.84
CA LEU A 44 -0.18 -4.90 -2.13
C LEU A 44 -0.18 -6.41 -1.92
N HIS A 45 -1.27 -7.09 -2.27
CA HIS A 45 -1.34 -8.56 -2.23
C HIS A 45 -1.28 -9.14 -3.64
N VAL A 46 -0.27 -9.99 -3.89
CA VAL A 46 -0.15 -10.78 -5.13
C VAL A 46 -0.16 -12.27 -4.83
N LYS A 47 -0.55 -13.09 -5.81
CA LYS A 47 -0.67 -14.55 -5.59
C LYS A 47 0.68 -15.26 -5.67
N VAL A 48 1.51 -14.86 -6.62
CA VAL A 48 2.84 -15.43 -6.87
C VAL A 48 3.87 -14.31 -6.99
N ILE A 49 5.15 -14.66 -6.81
CA ILE A 49 6.26 -13.69 -6.86
C ILE A 49 6.43 -13.05 -8.24
N ASP A 50 6.13 -13.78 -9.30
CA ASP A 50 6.26 -13.29 -10.69
C ASP A 50 5.29 -12.13 -10.98
N ASP A 51 4.18 -12.04 -10.23
CA ASP A 51 3.19 -10.96 -10.36
C ASP A 51 3.61 -9.68 -9.60
N LEU A 52 4.61 -9.76 -8.71
CA LEU A 52 4.98 -8.65 -7.83
C LEU A 52 5.53 -7.46 -8.61
N MET A 53 6.55 -7.67 -9.44
CA MET A 53 7.16 -6.61 -10.23
C MET A 53 6.18 -6.00 -11.26
N PRO A 54 5.38 -6.79 -12.00
CA PRO A 54 4.30 -6.25 -12.82
C PRO A 54 3.29 -5.39 -12.04
N ALA A 55 2.91 -5.79 -10.83
CA ALA A 55 2.00 -5.02 -10.00
C ALA A 55 2.63 -3.71 -9.50
N ILE A 56 3.91 -3.75 -9.08
CA ILE A 56 4.66 -2.55 -8.70
C ILE A 56 4.76 -1.57 -9.87
N ASN A 57 5.09 -2.07 -11.08
CA ASN A 57 5.16 -1.24 -12.28
C ASN A 57 3.82 -0.62 -12.64
N ARG A 58 2.70 -1.34 -12.49
CA ARG A 58 1.35 -0.78 -12.65
C ARG A 58 1.11 0.40 -11.69
N MET A 59 1.50 0.25 -10.42
CA MET A 59 1.37 1.31 -9.42
C MET A 59 2.28 2.51 -9.75
N ARG A 60 3.51 2.26 -10.23
CA ARG A 60 4.45 3.28 -10.68
C ARG A 60 3.90 4.10 -11.85
N SER A 61 3.41 3.44 -12.90
CA SER A 61 2.81 4.13 -14.05
C SER A 61 1.59 4.97 -13.63
N LYS A 62 0.80 4.51 -12.66
CA LYS A 62 -0.32 5.29 -12.14
C LYS A 62 0.15 6.50 -11.32
N ALA A 63 1.20 6.36 -10.52
CA ALA A 63 1.82 7.48 -9.82
C ALA A 63 2.35 8.53 -10.81
N GLU A 64 3.03 8.10 -11.88
CA GLU A 64 3.54 8.97 -12.94
C GLU A 64 2.41 9.76 -13.64
N GLN A 65 1.28 9.09 -13.95
CA GLN A 65 0.09 9.75 -14.49
C GLN A 65 -0.48 10.83 -13.56
N LEU A 66 -0.31 10.64 -12.25
CA LEU A 66 -0.70 11.59 -11.20
C LEU A 66 0.39 12.62 -10.89
N LYS A 67 1.53 12.59 -11.59
CA LYS A 67 2.73 13.40 -11.33
C LYS A 67 3.27 13.24 -9.91
N THR A 68 3.16 12.04 -9.36
CA THR A 68 3.78 11.64 -8.10
C THR A 68 4.84 10.58 -8.37
N THR A 69 5.69 10.30 -7.39
CA THR A 69 6.58 9.13 -7.43
C THR A 69 5.91 7.93 -6.81
N LEU A 70 6.42 6.73 -7.11
CA LEU A 70 6.07 5.54 -6.33
C LEU A 70 6.66 5.74 -4.92
N GLN A 71 5.80 5.66 -3.91
CA GLN A 71 6.23 5.72 -2.51
C GLN A 71 6.65 4.32 -2.06
N PRO A 72 7.41 4.17 -0.95
CA PRO A 72 7.63 2.86 -0.35
C PRO A 72 6.33 2.07 -0.23
N LEU A 73 6.39 0.78 -0.58
CA LEU A 73 5.21 -0.05 -0.73
C LEU A 73 5.37 -1.36 0.03
N ALA A 74 4.47 -1.61 0.99
CA ALA A 74 4.33 -2.93 1.59
C ALA A 74 3.68 -3.89 0.60
N ALA A 75 4.27 -5.07 0.41
CA ALA A 75 3.74 -6.11 -0.45
C ALA A 75 3.77 -7.48 0.22
N VAL A 76 2.80 -8.32 -0.08
CA VAL A 76 2.66 -9.67 0.43
C VAL A 76 2.33 -10.63 -0.70
N ILE A 77 2.84 -11.85 -0.59
CA ILE A 77 2.70 -12.89 -1.61
C ILE A 77 2.01 -14.09 -0.99
N GLY A 78 0.98 -14.61 -1.64
CA GLY A 78 0.28 -15.79 -1.19
C GLY A 78 -1.00 -16.06 -1.97
N LEU A 79 -1.38 -17.33 -2.12
CA LEU A 79 -2.56 -17.69 -2.91
C LEU A 79 -3.85 -17.04 -2.38
N THR A 80 -3.93 -16.88 -1.06
CA THR A 80 -5.03 -16.23 -0.36
C THR A 80 -4.48 -15.32 0.76
N PRO A 81 -5.25 -14.34 1.25
CA PRO A 81 -4.84 -13.52 2.41
C PRO A 81 -4.51 -14.34 3.67
N GLN A 82 -5.06 -15.55 3.79
CA GLN A 82 -4.81 -16.49 4.89
C GLN A 82 -3.51 -17.29 4.72
N ASN A 83 -3.03 -17.43 3.48
CA ASN A 83 -1.85 -18.24 3.15
C ASN A 83 -0.77 -17.37 2.51
N ILE A 84 -0.14 -16.52 3.32
CA ILE A 84 0.97 -15.66 2.91
C ILE A 84 2.28 -16.43 3.02
N THR A 85 3.03 -16.49 1.93
CA THR A 85 4.32 -17.18 1.82
C THR A 85 5.51 -16.23 1.93
N ALA A 86 5.33 -14.95 1.63
CA ALA A 86 6.38 -13.95 1.76
C ALA A 86 5.82 -12.54 1.95
N SER A 87 6.61 -11.67 2.59
CA SER A 87 6.29 -10.26 2.82
C SER A 87 7.50 -9.41 2.46
N TYR A 88 7.24 -8.26 1.85
CA TYR A 88 8.26 -7.36 1.34
C TYR A 88 7.92 -5.90 1.62
N VAL A 89 8.95 -5.07 1.64
CA VAL A 89 8.84 -3.63 1.40
C VAL A 89 9.62 -3.33 0.14
N ALA A 90 8.95 -2.74 -0.85
CA ALA A 90 9.57 -2.24 -2.06
C ALA A 90 9.96 -0.77 -1.83
N ILE A 91 11.24 -0.45 -2.11
CA ILE A 91 11.76 0.92 -2.15
C ILE A 91 12.45 1.05 -3.50
N ASP A 92 11.91 1.92 -4.35
CA ASP A 92 12.29 2.02 -5.76
C ASP A 92 12.22 0.66 -6.47
N ASP A 93 13.37 0.13 -6.90
CA ASP A 93 13.50 -1.16 -7.60
C ASP A 93 14.04 -2.28 -6.69
N ILE A 94 14.18 -2.01 -5.38
CA ILE A 94 14.75 -2.96 -4.41
C ILE A 94 13.63 -3.55 -3.53
N LEU A 95 13.60 -4.87 -3.42
CA LEU A 95 12.68 -5.61 -2.55
C LEU A 95 13.41 -6.07 -1.28
N TYR A 96 12.96 -5.58 -0.13
CA TYR A 96 13.44 -6.02 1.17
C TYR A 96 12.48 -7.07 1.70
N LYS A 97 12.97 -8.27 2.06
CA LYS A 97 12.14 -9.35 2.62
C LYS A 97 11.96 -9.21 4.12
N LEU A 98 10.74 -9.43 4.61
CA LEU A 98 10.36 -9.31 6.01
C LEU A 98 9.68 -10.59 6.52
N ASP A 99 9.65 -10.74 7.84
CA ASP A 99 9.19 -11.96 8.51
C ASP A 99 7.67 -12.10 8.56
N SER A 100 6.91 -11.01 8.39
CA SER A 100 5.45 -11.05 8.43
C SER A 100 4.78 -9.89 7.68
N PRO A 101 3.49 -10.04 7.31
CA PRO A 101 2.69 -8.97 6.70
C PRO A 101 2.62 -7.69 7.53
N LEU A 102 2.41 -7.82 8.84
CA LEU A 102 2.33 -6.66 9.74
C LEU A 102 3.68 -5.94 9.81
N ARG A 103 4.79 -6.71 9.82
CA ARG A 103 6.13 -6.14 9.81
C ARG A 103 6.42 -5.41 8.51
N ALA A 104 5.95 -5.90 7.37
CA ALA A 104 6.06 -5.18 6.10
C ALA A 104 5.34 -3.82 6.14
N VAL A 105 4.13 -3.74 6.69
CA VAL A 105 3.41 -2.46 6.84
C VAL A 105 4.13 -1.51 7.80
N ASP A 106 4.58 -2.00 8.96
CA ASP A 106 5.32 -1.21 9.96
C ASP A 106 6.65 -0.67 9.40
N VAL A 107 7.43 -1.51 8.73
CA VAL A 107 8.68 -1.08 8.09
C VAL A 107 8.39 -0.11 6.95
N CYS A 108 7.37 -0.36 6.13
CA CYS A 108 6.96 0.54 5.07
C CYS A 108 6.60 1.93 5.62
N PHE A 109 5.82 2.01 6.70
CA PHE A 109 5.50 3.26 7.38
C PHE A 109 6.77 4.02 7.79
N LYS A 110 7.71 3.32 8.45
CA LYS A 110 8.99 3.89 8.88
C LYS A 110 9.85 4.36 7.70
N CYS A 111 9.87 3.61 6.59
CA CYS A 111 10.57 4.00 5.37
C CYS A 111 9.96 5.27 4.76
N ILE A 112 8.63 5.40 4.73
CA ILE A 112 7.96 6.62 4.25
C ILE A 112 8.44 7.83 5.04
N HIS A 113 8.45 7.74 6.38
CA HIS A 113 8.93 8.82 7.24
C HIS A 113 10.44 9.08 7.11
N ALA A 114 11.27 8.02 7.13
CA ALA A 114 12.72 8.15 7.05
C ALA A 114 13.19 8.77 5.73
N LEU A 115 12.47 8.51 4.63
CA LEU A 115 12.76 9.05 3.31
C LEU A 115 12.09 10.40 3.04
N HIS A 116 11.36 10.96 4.02
CA HIS A 116 10.50 12.13 3.82
C HIS A 116 9.56 12.00 2.61
N ALA A 117 9.10 10.77 2.37
CA ALA A 117 8.22 10.42 1.27
C ALA A 117 6.79 10.83 1.61
N GLN A 118 5.95 11.02 0.58
CA GLN A 118 4.52 11.26 0.78
C GLN A 118 3.78 9.93 0.96
N TYR A 119 2.59 9.95 1.55
CA TYR A 119 1.72 8.78 1.46
C TYR A 119 1.18 8.61 0.04
N PRO A 120 0.96 7.36 -0.44
CA PRO A 120 0.29 7.13 -1.71
C PRO A 120 -1.09 7.81 -1.69
N VAL A 121 -1.39 8.58 -2.72
CA VAL A 121 -2.54 9.50 -2.72
C VAL A 121 -3.87 8.75 -2.56
N GLN A 122 -3.98 7.57 -3.15
CA GLN A 122 -5.16 6.71 -3.05
C GLN A 122 -5.37 6.12 -1.65
N SER A 123 -4.31 5.93 -0.87
CA SER A 123 -4.34 5.30 0.46
C SER A 123 -3.91 6.25 1.58
N LYS A 124 -3.92 7.57 1.34
CA LYS A 124 -3.49 8.57 2.32
C LYS A 124 -4.25 8.46 3.65
N CYS A 125 -5.57 8.25 3.61
CA CYS A 125 -6.40 8.16 4.82
C CYS A 125 -6.01 6.99 5.75
N PRO A 126 -5.92 5.72 5.29
CA PRO A 126 -5.48 4.64 6.17
C PRO A 126 -4.07 4.88 6.73
N TRP A 127 -3.14 5.46 5.96
CA TRP A 127 -1.82 5.82 6.47
C TRP A 127 -1.85 6.91 7.56
N LEU A 128 -2.70 7.94 7.41
CA LEU A 128 -2.89 8.96 8.45
C LEU A 128 -3.45 8.38 9.75
N VAL A 129 -4.35 7.40 9.67
CA VAL A 129 -4.86 6.71 10.86
C VAL A 129 -3.75 5.91 11.53
N LEU A 130 -2.91 5.21 10.77
CA LEU A 130 -1.72 4.58 11.35
C LEU A 130 -0.82 5.62 12.02
N GLN A 131 -0.51 6.71 11.33
CA GLN A 131 0.34 7.78 11.84
C GLN A 131 -0.16 8.35 13.18
N GLN A 132 -1.42 8.76 13.23
CA GLN A 132 -1.97 9.50 14.37
C GLN A 132 -2.44 8.58 15.49
N ILE A 133 -3.02 7.43 15.17
CA ILE A 133 -3.66 6.56 16.18
C ILE A 133 -2.72 5.45 16.66
N ILE A 134 -1.88 4.91 15.78
CA ILE A 134 -0.97 3.81 16.14
C ILE A 134 0.40 4.31 16.56
N TYR A 135 0.95 5.28 15.81
CA TYR A 135 2.30 5.81 16.08
C TYR A 135 2.32 7.11 16.88
N ASP A 136 1.17 7.73 17.13
CA ASP A 136 1.04 8.99 17.89
C ASP A 136 1.89 10.14 17.31
N ILE A 137 1.93 10.25 15.97
CA ILE A 137 2.69 11.28 15.24
C ILE A 137 1.75 12.32 14.65
N TYR A 138 1.93 13.58 15.05
CA TYR A 138 1.22 14.74 14.51
C TYR A 138 2.24 15.67 13.85
N THR A 139 2.14 15.83 12.53
CA THR A 139 3.04 16.62 11.67
C THR A 139 2.22 17.48 10.72
#